data_AF-A0A820QCP8-F1
#
_entry.id   AF-A0A820QCP8-F1
#
_cell.length_a   1.000
_cell.length_b   1.000
_cell.length_c   1.000
_cell.angle_alpha   90.00
_cell.angle_beta   90.00
_cell.angle_gamma   90.00
#
_symmetry.space_group_name_H-M   'P 1'
#
loop_
_entity.id
_entity.type
_entity.pdbx_description
1 polymer ?
#
loop_
_entity_poly.entity_id
_entity_poly.type
_entity_poly.pdbx_seq_one_letter_code
_entity_poly.pdbx_strand_id
1 'polypeptide(L)'
;MVSLNPNLNCTGVFTHFSTSEDIQNTSYFRQQLARFHTFLNVIPNRTNKIIHCANSGATIYQPQKPFFDMVRLGNALMGPPNETLKYLLPMQLQNALSLHSILDLVKQLNPGAIVGYGSEYTVTQHQWIGTIPMEYADGCHQQFR
;
A
#
# COMPACT_ATOMS: atom_id res chain seq x y z
N MET A 1 12.62 -29.88 -12.67
CA MET A 1 11.44 -30.26 -11.85
C MET A 1 10.13 -29.84 -12.51
N VAL A 2 9.87 -28.55 -12.74
CA VAL A 2 8.61 -28.11 -13.41
C VAL A 2 8.50 -28.62 -14.85
N SER A 3 9.57 -28.56 -15.63
CA SER A 3 9.62 -29.06 -17.02
C SER A 3 9.48 -30.58 -17.17
N LEU A 4 9.54 -31.34 -16.07
CA LEU A 4 9.46 -32.81 -16.09
C LEU A 4 8.05 -33.32 -15.76
N ASN A 5 7.13 -32.42 -15.37
CA ASN A 5 5.77 -32.78 -15.02
C ASN A 5 4.81 -32.24 -16.09
N PRO A 6 4.13 -33.10 -16.87
CA PRO A 6 3.25 -32.68 -17.95
C PRO A 6 2.01 -31.92 -17.46
N ASN A 7 1.69 -32.01 -16.17
CA ASN A 7 0.56 -31.29 -15.57
C ASN A 7 0.95 -29.90 -15.04
N LEU A 8 2.23 -29.53 -15.10
CA LEU A 8 2.70 -28.21 -14.66
C LEU A 8 3.15 -27.38 -15.86
N ASN A 9 2.50 -26.25 -16.07
CA ASN A 9 2.91 -25.27 -17.07
C ASN A 9 3.50 -24.02 -16.39
N CYS A 10 4.78 -23.75 -16.63
CA CYS A 10 5.43 -22.53 -16.14
C CYS A 10 5.14 -21.36 -17.09
N THR A 11 4.15 -20.54 -16.72
CA THR A 11 3.63 -19.41 -17.51
C THR A 11 4.38 -18.09 -17.28
N GLY A 12 5.12 -17.95 -16.19
CA GLY A 12 5.79 -16.70 -15.85
C GLY A 12 6.86 -16.84 -14.78
N VAL A 13 7.68 -15.80 -14.65
CA VAL A 13 8.75 -15.67 -13.64
C VAL A 13 8.75 -14.25 -13.11
N PHE A 14 8.84 -14.10 -11.79
CA PHE A 14 8.76 -12.78 -11.17
C PHE A 14 9.61 -12.63 -9.93
N THR A 15 9.82 -11.37 -9.57
CA THR A 15 10.29 -10.94 -8.24
C THR A 15 9.45 -9.76 -7.76
N HIS A 16 9.72 -9.28 -6.54
CA HIS A 16 9.08 -8.10 -5.98
C HIS A 16 10.12 -7.19 -5.33
N PHE A 17 10.06 -5.90 -5.66
CA PHE A 17 10.92 -4.90 -5.04
C PHE A 17 10.41 -4.55 -3.65
N SER A 18 11.32 -4.44 -2.68
CA SER A 18 10.97 -4.08 -1.30
C SER A 18 11.20 -2.60 -0.99
N THR A 19 11.94 -1.88 -1.85
CA THR A 19 12.29 -0.47 -1.63
C THR A 19 12.01 0.39 -2.87
N SER A 20 11.07 -0.05 -3.73
CA SER A 20 10.71 0.69 -4.95
C SER A 20 10.05 2.04 -4.69
N GLU A 21 9.61 2.28 -3.46
CA GLU A 21 8.96 3.50 -3.00
C GLU A 21 9.95 4.52 -2.40
N ASP A 22 11.18 4.11 -2.12
CA ASP A 22 12.27 4.96 -1.65
C ASP A 22 13.14 5.40 -2.84
N ILE A 23 12.74 6.52 -3.45
CA ILE A 23 13.47 7.06 -4.60
C ILE A 23 14.74 7.83 -4.20
N GLN A 24 14.90 8.13 -2.91
CA GLN A 24 16.08 8.83 -2.38
C GLN A 24 17.24 7.84 -2.21
N ASN A 25 16.96 6.59 -1.83
CA ASN A 25 17.95 5.52 -1.73
C ASN A 25 17.62 4.32 -2.65
N THR A 26 18.06 4.44 -3.90
CA THR A 26 17.81 3.44 -4.95
C THR A 26 18.86 2.32 -5.00
N SER A 27 19.80 2.27 -4.04
CA SER A 27 20.90 1.30 -4.05
C SER A 27 20.40 -0.15 -4.01
N TYR A 28 19.52 -0.47 -3.07
CA TYR A 28 18.97 -1.81 -2.92
C TYR A 28 18.02 -2.18 -4.06
N PHE A 29 17.19 -1.24 -4.53
CA PHE A 29 16.35 -1.42 -5.72
C PHE A 29 17.18 -1.85 -6.94
N ARG A 30 18.29 -1.15 -7.22
CA ARG A 30 19.21 -1.50 -8.32
C ARG A 30 19.85 -2.87 -8.11
N GLN A 31 20.22 -3.21 -6.88
CA GLN A 31 20.76 -4.52 -6.56
C GLN A 31 19.74 -5.64 -6.80
N GLN A 32 18.47 -5.45 -6.40
CA GLN A 32 17.39 -6.40 -6.64
C GLN A 32 17.15 -6.59 -8.15
N LEU A 33 17.13 -5.50 -8.93
CA LEU A 33 16.97 -5.56 -10.37
C LEU A 33 18.11 -6.32 -11.04
N ALA A 34 19.36 -6.03 -10.66
CA ALA A 34 20.54 -6.73 -11.18
C ALA A 34 20.51 -8.24 -10.84
N ARG A 35 20.18 -8.60 -9.59
CA ARG A 35 20.01 -10.01 -9.18
C ARG A 35 18.94 -10.72 -10.01
N PHE A 36 17.83 -10.04 -10.29
CA PHE A 36 16.76 -10.61 -11.10
C PHE A 36 17.21 -10.84 -12.55
N HIS A 37 17.91 -9.88 -13.16
CA HIS A 37 18.52 -10.10 -14.48
C HIS A 37 19.46 -11.30 -14.51
N THR A 38 20.34 -11.43 -13.51
CA THR A 38 21.24 -12.59 -13.38
C THR A 38 20.45 -13.89 -13.22
N PHE A 39 19.40 -13.91 -12.41
CA PHE A 39 18.55 -15.09 -12.24
C PHE A 39 17.86 -15.50 -13.54
N LEU A 40 17.39 -14.54 -14.35
CA LEU A 40 16.79 -14.85 -15.64
C LEU A 40 17.78 -15.60 -16.55
N ASN A 41 19.09 -15.35 -16.45
CA ASN A 41 20.15 -16.05 -17.21
C ASN A 41 20.17 -17.57 -17.06
N VAL A 42 19.61 -18.11 -15.98
CA VAL A 42 19.51 -19.56 -15.79
C VAL A 42 18.14 -20.13 -16.15
N ILE A 43 17.19 -19.31 -16.59
CA ILE A 43 15.85 -19.75 -16.99
C ILE A 43 15.80 -20.10 -18.49
N PRO A 44 15.53 -21.37 -18.85
CA PRO A 44 15.38 -21.78 -20.24
C PRO A 44 14.05 -21.30 -20.84
N ASN A 45 14.02 -21.08 -22.16
CA ASN A 45 12.82 -20.76 -22.95
C ASN A 45 11.98 -19.60 -22.38
N ARG A 46 12.60 -18.43 -22.27
CA ARG A 46 11.95 -17.21 -21.72
C ARG A 46 10.86 -16.63 -22.61
N THR A 47 10.95 -16.84 -23.92
CA THR A 47 10.05 -16.24 -24.92
C THR A 47 8.58 -16.61 -24.75
N ASN A 48 8.29 -17.74 -24.08
CA ASN A 48 6.92 -18.19 -23.80
C ASN A 48 6.48 -17.91 -22.36
N LYS A 49 7.17 -17.01 -21.64
CA LYS A 49 6.90 -16.70 -20.24
C LYS A 49 6.68 -15.22 -20.05
N ILE A 50 5.69 -14.87 -19.23
CA ILE A 50 5.50 -13.49 -18.80
C ILE A 50 6.51 -13.21 -17.69
N ILE A 51 7.42 -12.28 -17.94
CA ILE A 51 8.39 -11.81 -16.95
C ILE A 51 7.87 -10.51 -16.34
N HIS A 52 7.86 -10.42 -15.02
CA HIS A 52 7.40 -9.21 -14.34
C HIS A 52 8.11 -9.00 -13.01
N CYS A 53 8.36 -7.74 -12.65
CA CYS A 53 8.95 -7.40 -11.35
C CYS A 53 8.34 -6.14 -10.74
N ALA A 54 7.88 -5.22 -11.57
CA ALA A 54 7.39 -3.93 -11.13
C ALA A 54 6.08 -4.05 -10.35
N ASN A 55 6.07 -3.46 -9.16
CA ASN A 55 4.87 -3.09 -8.41
C ASN A 55 4.49 -1.64 -8.75
N SER A 56 3.51 -1.07 -8.05
CA SER A 56 3.13 0.34 -8.21
C SER A 56 4.33 1.29 -8.08
N GLY A 57 5.12 1.17 -7.02
CA GLY A 57 6.25 2.08 -6.76
C GLY A 57 7.28 2.04 -7.89
N ALA A 58 7.66 0.85 -8.35
CA ALA A 58 8.62 0.71 -9.44
C ALA A 58 8.06 1.26 -10.76
N THR A 59 6.77 1.00 -11.03
CA THR A 59 6.10 1.49 -12.24
C THR A 59 6.04 3.01 -12.28
N ILE A 60 5.72 3.64 -11.14
CA ILE A 60 5.64 5.10 -11.01
C ILE A 60 7.03 5.74 -11.01
N TYR A 61 8.04 5.09 -10.41
CA TYR A 61 9.41 5.59 -10.36
C TYR A 61 10.07 5.66 -11.75
N GLN A 62 9.79 4.70 -12.64
CA GLN A 62 10.34 4.67 -14.00
C GLN A 62 9.25 4.48 -15.07
N PRO A 63 8.33 5.44 -15.25
CA PRO A 63 7.13 5.27 -16.06
C PRO A 63 7.44 5.13 -17.56
N GLN A 64 8.59 5.64 -18.01
CA GLN A 64 9.04 5.59 -19.39
C GLN A 64 9.89 4.36 -19.71
N LYS A 65 10.23 3.53 -18.72
CA LYS A 65 11.10 2.37 -18.89
C LYS A 65 10.35 1.09 -18.49
N PRO A 66 9.80 0.34 -19.45
CA PRO A 66 9.24 -0.96 -19.13
C PRO A 66 10.34 -1.86 -18.56
N PHE A 67 10.09 -2.45 -17.40
CA PHE A 67 11.05 -3.38 -16.80
C PHE A 67 11.07 -4.71 -17.57
N PHE A 68 9.88 -5.25 -17.87
CA PHE A 68 9.65 -6.53 -18.55
C PHE A 68 8.24 -6.52 -19.18
N ASP A 69 7.61 -7.68 -19.36
CA ASP A 69 6.37 -7.88 -20.15
C ASP A 69 5.10 -7.38 -19.44
N MET A 70 5.10 -7.34 -18.10
CA MET A 70 3.92 -6.98 -17.30
C MET A 70 4.30 -6.23 -16.00
N VAL A 71 3.40 -5.38 -15.52
CA VAL A 71 3.47 -4.72 -14.21
C VAL A 71 2.34 -5.19 -13.29
N ARG A 72 2.55 -5.15 -11.97
CA ARG A 72 1.53 -5.51 -10.96
C ARG A 72 1.14 -4.27 -10.15
N LEU A 73 0.18 -3.51 -10.64
CA LEU A 73 -0.34 -2.34 -9.95
C LEU A 73 -1.23 -2.77 -8.77
N GLY A 74 -0.97 -2.20 -7.60
CA GLY A 74 -1.71 -2.43 -6.35
C GLY A 74 -2.19 -1.11 -5.77
N ASN A 75 -1.49 -0.59 -4.75
CA ASN A 75 -1.84 0.68 -4.08
C ASN A 75 -2.05 1.88 -5.04
N ALA A 76 -1.36 1.95 -6.18
CA ALA A 76 -1.58 2.98 -7.21
C ALA A 76 -3.02 3.01 -7.75
N LEU A 77 -3.75 1.88 -7.71
CA LEU A 77 -5.16 1.81 -8.11
C LEU A 77 -6.09 2.48 -7.08
N MET A 78 -5.62 2.66 -5.85
CA MET A 78 -6.38 3.26 -4.74
C MET A 78 -5.96 4.70 -4.42
N GLY A 79 -4.90 5.20 -5.06
CA GLY A 79 -4.32 6.52 -4.80
C GLY A 79 -2.79 6.53 -4.91
N PRO A 80 -2.13 7.66 -4.65
CA PRO A 80 -0.67 7.73 -4.65
C PRO A 80 -0.08 6.85 -3.53
N PRO A 81 0.91 5.97 -3.81
CA PRO A 81 1.54 5.12 -2.80
C PRO A 81 2.15 5.88 -1.62
N ASN A 82 2.76 7.04 -1.92
CA ASN A 82 3.30 7.98 -0.95
C ASN A 82 3.43 9.38 -1.59
N GLU A 83 3.75 10.39 -0.78
CA GLU A 83 3.89 11.77 -1.25
C GLU A 83 5.04 11.96 -2.24
N THR A 84 6.13 11.21 -2.10
CA THR A 84 7.31 11.34 -2.96
C THR A 84 7.04 10.86 -4.39
N LEU A 85 6.25 9.81 -4.55
CA LEU A 85 5.88 9.24 -5.85
C LEU A 85 4.72 9.96 -6.52
N LYS A 86 3.90 10.69 -5.75
CA LYS A 86 2.68 11.37 -6.19
C LYS A 86 2.87 12.28 -7.41
N TYR A 87 4.04 12.89 -7.54
CA TYR A 87 4.33 13.88 -8.59
C TYR A 87 5.20 13.34 -9.74
N LEU A 88 5.50 12.04 -9.76
CA LEU A 88 6.33 11.45 -10.81
C LEU A 88 5.56 11.05 -12.07
N LEU A 89 4.23 10.98 -11.98
CA LEU A 89 3.36 10.75 -13.13
C LEU A 89 2.87 12.09 -13.71
N PRO A 90 2.64 12.16 -15.04
CA PRO A 90 2.00 13.32 -15.67
C PRO A 90 0.51 13.45 -15.31
N MET A 91 -0.05 12.48 -14.58
CA MET A 91 -1.41 12.44 -14.10
C MET A 91 -1.44 12.34 -12.58
N GLN A 92 -2.46 12.93 -11.96
CA GLN A 92 -2.66 12.86 -10.52
C GLN A 92 -3.47 11.61 -10.17
N LEU A 93 -2.91 10.74 -9.34
CA LEU A 93 -3.65 9.63 -8.75
C LEU A 93 -4.62 10.17 -7.69
N GLN A 94 -5.86 9.68 -7.71
CA GLN A 94 -6.90 10.08 -6.78
C GLN A 94 -7.12 9.00 -5.73
N ASN A 95 -7.34 9.42 -4.49
CA ASN A 95 -7.74 8.48 -3.43
C ASN A 95 -9.13 7.92 -3.76
N ALA A 96 -9.20 6.59 -3.90
CA ALA A 96 -10.45 5.90 -4.22
C ALA A 96 -11.25 5.49 -2.98
N LEU A 97 -10.66 5.63 -1.79
CA LEU A 97 -11.27 5.26 -0.52
C LEU A 97 -11.52 6.49 0.35
N SER A 98 -12.72 6.58 0.91
CA SER A 98 -13.08 7.55 1.95
C SER A 98 -13.91 6.86 3.03
N LEU A 99 -13.64 7.18 4.29
CA LEU A 99 -14.38 6.65 5.43
C LEU A 99 -15.25 7.76 6.03
N HIS A 100 -16.52 7.45 6.29
CA HIS A 100 -17.51 8.39 6.81
C HIS A 100 -18.25 7.78 8.00
N SER A 101 -18.74 8.63 8.89
CA SER A 101 -19.63 8.26 9.98
C SER A 101 -20.57 9.43 10.30
N ILE A 102 -21.49 9.23 11.24
CA ILE A 102 -22.45 10.24 11.69
C ILE A 102 -22.39 10.38 13.21
N LEU A 103 -22.84 11.52 13.73
CA LEU A 103 -23.06 11.67 15.16
C LEU A 103 -24.35 10.93 15.55
N ASP A 104 -24.21 9.90 16.38
CA ASP A 104 -25.33 9.13 16.94
C ASP A 104 -25.85 9.77 18.24
N LEU A 105 -24.96 10.40 19.00
CA LEU A 105 -25.30 11.11 20.23
C LEU A 105 -24.49 12.40 20.35
N VAL A 106 -25.15 13.47 20.77
CA VAL A 106 -24.51 14.73 21.14
C VAL A 106 -25.01 15.14 22.52
N LYS A 107 -24.09 15.35 23.46
CA LYS A 107 -24.42 15.79 24.83
C LYS A 107 -23.43 16.82 25.34
N GLN A 108 -23.92 17.76 26.13
CA GLN A 108 -23.05 18.69 26.86
C GLN A 108 -22.68 18.10 28.21
N LEU A 109 -21.39 18.11 28.55
CA LEU A 109 -20.88 17.65 29.82
C LEU A 109 -20.27 18.80 30.62
N ASN A 110 -20.39 18.70 31.94
CA ASN A 110 -19.84 19.66 32.89
C ASN A 110 -18.41 19.27 33.32
N PRO A 111 -17.62 20.22 33.85
CA PRO A 111 -16.32 19.91 34.46
C PRO A 111 -16.42 18.77 35.48
N GLY A 112 -15.45 17.86 35.46
CA GLY A 112 -15.41 16.68 36.33
C GLY A 112 -16.12 15.44 35.79
N ALA A 113 -16.88 15.54 34.69
CA ALA A 113 -17.42 14.36 34.02
C ALA A 113 -16.31 13.49 33.38
N ILE A 114 -16.51 12.18 33.37
CA ILE A 114 -15.54 11.21 32.86
C ILE A 114 -16.05 10.60 31.55
N VAL A 115 -15.17 10.45 30.56
CA VAL A 115 -15.47 9.89 29.23
C VAL A 115 -14.53 8.73 28.90
N GLY A 116 -15.09 7.67 28.31
CA GLY A 116 -14.34 6.50 27.87
C GLY A 116 -14.08 5.47 28.98
N TYR A 117 -13.62 4.29 28.57
CA TYR A 117 -13.22 3.24 29.50
C TYR A 117 -11.94 3.64 30.27
N GLY A 118 -11.79 3.16 31.51
CA GLY A 118 -10.61 3.43 32.33
C GLY A 118 -10.52 4.85 32.89
N SER A 119 -11.53 5.69 32.65
CA SER A 119 -11.57 7.09 33.11
C SER A 119 -10.41 7.94 32.61
N GLU A 120 -9.93 7.66 31.39
CA GLU A 120 -8.74 8.31 30.81
C GLU A 120 -8.95 9.80 30.49
N TYR A 121 -10.19 10.22 30.27
CA TYR A 121 -10.53 11.62 29.97
C TYR A 121 -11.50 12.18 31.00
N THR A 122 -11.08 13.26 31.67
CA THR A 122 -11.92 14.07 32.55
C THR A 122 -12.15 15.43 31.92
N VAL A 123 -13.41 15.80 31.78
CA VAL A 123 -13.86 17.08 31.24
C VAL A 123 -13.37 18.21 32.16
N THR A 124 -12.64 19.19 31.61
CA THR A 124 -12.06 20.30 32.41
C THR A 124 -12.88 21.58 32.37
N GLN A 125 -13.76 21.71 31.38
CA GLN A 125 -14.66 22.84 31.15
C GLN A 125 -15.95 22.34 30.50
N HIS A 126 -16.99 23.17 30.38
CA HIS A 126 -18.20 22.74 29.66
C HIS A 126 -17.87 22.38 28.21
N GLN A 127 -18.19 21.15 27.80
CA GLN A 127 -17.83 20.60 26.49
C GLN A 127 -19.00 19.86 25.86
N TRP A 128 -19.17 20.04 24.54
CA TRP A 128 -20.05 19.19 23.74
C TRP A 128 -19.27 17.95 23.32
N ILE A 129 -19.81 16.77 23.64
CA ILE A 129 -19.24 15.48 23.27
C ILE A 129 -20.17 14.81 22.25
N GLY A 130 -19.58 14.46 21.11
CA GLY A 130 -20.20 13.67 20.05
C GLY A 130 -19.76 12.21 20.13
N THR A 131 -20.69 11.29 19.99
CA THR A 131 -20.42 9.85 19.82
C THR A 131 -20.70 9.45 18.38
N ILE A 132 -19.76 8.75 17.77
CA ILE A 132 -19.92 8.15 16.43
C ILE A 132 -20.09 6.64 16.56
N PRO A 133 -20.94 6.00 15.74
CA PRO A 133 -21.15 4.56 15.76
C PRO A 133 -20.05 3.88 14.93
N MET A 134 -18.83 3.87 15.46
CA MET A 134 -17.67 3.23 14.84
C MET A 134 -16.70 2.78 15.92
N GLU A 135 -16.25 1.54 15.84
CA GLU A 135 -15.44 0.89 16.86
C GLU A 135 -14.21 0.18 16.28
N TYR A 136 -13.40 -0.38 17.17
CA TYR A 136 -12.19 -1.11 16.78
C TYR A 136 -12.50 -2.36 15.95
N ALA A 137 -13.69 -2.96 16.12
CA ALA A 137 -14.14 -4.09 15.31
C ALA A 137 -14.40 -3.69 13.84
N ASP A 138 -14.65 -2.42 13.56
CA ASP A 138 -14.78 -1.87 12.21
C ASP A 138 -13.41 -1.60 11.55
N GLY A 139 -12.31 -1.90 12.23
CA GLY A 139 -10.94 -1.63 11.77
C GLY A 139 -10.38 -0.26 12.21
N CYS A 140 -11.15 0.52 12.98
CA CYS A 140 -10.69 1.77 13.59
C CYS A 140 -9.86 1.51 14.85
N HIS A 141 -8.58 1.20 14.63
CA HIS A 141 -7.63 0.92 15.70
C HIS A 141 -7.52 2.07 16.72
N GLN A 142 -7.36 1.75 18.00
CA GLN A 142 -7.30 2.73 19.09
C GLN A 142 -6.12 3.72 18.99
N GLN A 143 -5.11 3.40 18.18
CA GLN A 143 -3.95 4.26 17.92
C GLN A 143 -4.23 5.38 16.91
N PHE A 144 -5.40 5.43 16.29
CA PHE A 144 -5.83 6.57 15.47
C PHE A 144 -6.33 7.75 16.33
N ARG A 145 -6.07 7.73 17.64
CA ARG A 145 -6.30 8.83 18.59
C ARG A 145 -5.26 9.93 18.44
#